data_AF-A0A101CI73-F1
#
_entry.id   AF-A0A101CI73-F1
#
_cell.length_a   1.000
_cell.length_b   1.000
_cell.length_c   1.000
_cell.angle_alpha   90.00
_cell.angle_beta   90.00
_cell.angle_gamma   90.00
#
_symmetry.space_group_name_H-M   'P 1'
#
loop_
_entity.id
_entity.type
_entity.pdbx_description
1 polymer ?
#
loop_
_entity_poly.entity_id
_entity_poly.type
_entity_poly.pdbx_seq_one_letter_code
_entity_poly.pdbx_strand_id
1 'polypeptide(L)'
;MLKKILIPIKMPYWWQDLLFAVPRIVCGYLLTSDFGAAKFGLPWSPVDNNLKFFEVAFWFPNDVAEYGGIFAMFPAFFAWMGAFSEAVGGIFLLLGLFTRPFSLLIFFTMFVAVFFQQFNQGTWNMLPAMGIMWVSLFYSILGSGRFGIDYLIAKKND
;
A
#
# COMPACT_ATOMS: atom_id res chain seq x y z
N MET A 1 -19.31 -1.58 13.90
CA MET A 1 -18.64 -1.80 12.60
C MET A 1 -17.12 -1.54 12.69
N LEU A 2 -16.68 -0.39 13.22
CA LEU A 2 -15.26 -0.04 13.37
C LEU A 2 -14.41 -1.06 14.15
N LYS A 3 -14.95 -1.63 15.25
CA LYS A 3 -14.27 -2.70 16.03
C LYS A 3 -13.87 -3.89 15.16
N LYS A 4 -14.69 -4.28 14.18
CA LYS A 4 -14.36 -5.40 13.28
C LYS A 4 -13.23 -5.07 12.31
N ILE A 5 -12.97 -3.80 12.00
CA ILE A 5 -11.85 -3.41 11.12
C ILE A 5 -10.54 -3.42 11.91
N LEU A 6 -10.58 -2.96 13.16
CA LEU A 6 -9.41 -2.78 14.01
C LEU A 6 -8.99 -4.02 14.80
N ILE A 7 -9.86 -5.01 15.01
CA ILE A 7 -9.48 -6.23 15.75
C ILE A 7 -8.78 -7.21 14.80
N PRO A 8 -7.45 -7.41 14.93
CA PRO A 8 -6.72 -8.34 14.09
C PRO A 8 -6.93 -9.79 14.55
N ILE A 9 -6.66 -10.73 13.64
CA ILE A 9 -6.57 -12.15 13.96
C ILE A 9 -5.24 -12.38 14.67
N LYS A 10 -5.28 -12.97 15.87
CA LYS A 10 -4.08 -13.36 16.62
C LYS A 10 -3.73 -14.79 16.31
N MET A 11 -2.48 -15.05 15.99
CA MET A 11 -1.99 -16.42 15.86
C MET A 11 -1.90 -17.12 17.23
N PRO A 12 -1.93 -18.45 17.30
CA PRO A 12 -1.79 -19.18 18.57
C PRO A 12 -0.55 -18.75 19.37
N TYR A 13 0.59 -18.58 18.70
CA TYR A 13 1.84 -18.18 19.33
C TYR A 13 2.25 -16.76 18.94
N TRP A 14 2.87 -16.03 19.87
CA TRP A 14 3.28 -14.64 19.64
C TRP A 14 4.32 -14.51 18.52
N TRP A 15 5.23 -15.48 18.39
CA TRP A 15 6.30 -15.45 17.39
C TRP A 15 5.77 -15.57 15.96
N GLN A 16 4.59 -16.18 15.76
CA GLN A 16 3.94 -16.26 14.45
C GLN A 16 3.45 -14.88 14.00
N ASP A 17 2.89 -14.10 14.92
CA ASP A 17 2.55 -12.71 14.63
C ASP A 17 3.79 -11.85 14.40
N LEU A 18 4.92 -12.14 15.06
CA LEU A 18 6.19 -11.45 14.80
C LEU A 18 6.67 -11.77 13.38
N LEU A 19 6.65 -13.04 12.99
CA LEU A 19 7.04 -13.48 11.65
C LEU A 19 6.17 -12.83 10.58
N PHE A 20 4.85 -12.71 10.81
CA PHE A 20 3.95 -11.97 9.94
C PHE A 20 4.13 -10.45 10.05
N ALA A 21 4.68 -9.89 11.13
CA ALA A 21 4.99 -8.47 11.15
C ALA A 21 6.10 -8.10 10.16
N VAL A 22 7.07 -9.00 9.92
CA VAL A 22 8.23 -8.75 9.05
C VAL A 22 7.83 -8.37 7.62
N PRO A 23 7.11 -9.20 6.83
CA PRO A 23 6.76 -8.83 5.46
C PRO A 23 5.82 -7.63 5.42
N ARG A 24 4.94 -7.45 6.41
CA ARG A 24 4.08 -6.27 6.53
C ARG A 24 4.90 -4.98 6.64
N ILE A 25 5.87 -4.96 7.54
CA ILE A 25 6.75 -3.80 7.78
C ILE A 25 7.65 -3.54 6.58
N VAL A 26 8.27 -4.59 6.03
CA VAL A 26 9.18 -4.47 4.88
C VAL A 26 8.44 -3.98 3.64
N CYS A 27 7.30 -4.58 3.29
CA CYS A 27 6.51 -4.14 2.14
C CYS A 27 5.95 -2.74 2.36
N GLY A 28 5.44 -2.42 3.56
CA GLY A 28 4.97 -1.05 3.86
C GLY A 28 6.08 0.00 3.75
N TYR A 29 7.28 -0.33 4.22
CA TYR A 29 8.47 0.52 4.08
C TYR A 29 8.85 0.74 2.63
N LEU A 30 9.09 -0.34 1.87
CA LEU A 30 9.48 -0.24 0.46
C LEU A 30 8.42 0.52 -0.36
N LEU A 31 7.14 0.27 -0.08
CA LEU A 31 6.05 0.94 -0.77
C LEU A 31 6.07 2.46 -0.51
N THR A 32 6.30 2.91 0.73
CA THR A 32 6.29 4.34 1.05
C THR A 32 7.60 5.06 0.75
N SER A 33 8.74 4.39 0.92
CA SER A 33 10.07 5.00 0.79
C SER A 33 10.55 5.07 -0.65
N ASP A 34 10.14 4.12 -1.49
CA ASP A 34 10.64 3.98 -2.85
C ASP A 34 9.52 4.32 -3.85
N PHE A 35 8.51 3.46 -3.97
CA PHE A 35 7.44 3.61 -4.96
C PHE A 35 6.58 4.86 -4.72
N GLY A 36 6.11 5.07 -3.49
CA GLY A 36 5.27 6.20 -3.10
C GLY A 36 6.05 7.52 -3.10
N ALA A 37 7.27 7.53 -2.56
CA ALA A 37 8.12 8.72 -2.51
C ALA A 37 8.45 9.29 -3.90
N ALA A 38 8.56 8.42 -4.91
CA ALA A 38 8.78 8.82 -6.29
C ALA A 38 7.56 9.49 -6.94
N LYS A 39 6.33 9.16 -6.50
CA LYS A 39 5.08 9.58 -7.16
C LYS A 39 4.25 10.58 -6.35
N PHE A 40 4.48 10.68 -5.05
CA PHE A 40 3.68 11.44 -4.11
C PHE A 40 4.59 12.22 -3.16
N GLY A 41 4.28 13.51 -2.94
CA GLY A 41 5.11 14.38 -2.11
C GLY A 41 5.06 14.04 -0.62
N LEU A 42 6.13 13.42 -0.13
CA LEU A 42 6.39 13.06 1.25
C LEU A 42 7.63 13.80 1.78
N PRO A 43 7.84 13.89 3.12
CA PRO A 43 9.03 14.52 3.68
C PRO A 43 10.36 13.88 3.26
N TRP A 44 10.33 12.63 2.78
CA TRP A 44 11.48 11.87 2.28
C TRP A 44 11.44 11.63 0.76
N SER A 45 10.56 12.34 0.03
CA SER A 45 10.56 12.27 -1.43
C SER A 45 11.88 12.79 -2.01
N PRO A 46 12.39 12.20 -3.10
CA PRO A 46 13.60 12.70 -3.77
C PRO A 46 13.45 14.16 -4.16
N VAL A 47 14.48 14.97 -3.86
CA VAL A 47 14.49 16.42 -4.12
C VAL A 47 14.37 16.71 -5.63
N ASP A 48 14.93 15.82 -6.45
CA ASP A 48 14.91 15.94 -7.93
C ASP A 48 13.49 15.90 -8.51
N ASN A 49 12.52 15.30 -7.81
CA ASN A 49 11.13 15.25 -8.25
C ASN A 49 10.39 16.56 -7.98
N ASN A 50 10.93 17.45 -7.14
CA ASN A 50 10.39 18.76 -6.78
C ASN A 50 8.89 18.74 -6.40
N LEU A 51 8.45 17.71 -5.69
CA LEU A 51 7.06 17.51 -5.28
C LEU A 51 6.76 18.33 -4.01
N LYS A 52 5.68 19.10 -4.02
CA LYS A 52 5.11 19.67 -2.78
C LYS A 52 4.42 18.60 -1.97
N PHE A 53 4.17 18.88 -0.70
CA PHE A 53 3.49 17.95 0.20
C PHE A 53 2.11 17.56 -0.34
N PHE A 54 1.86 16.26 -0.46
CA PHE A 54 0.65 15.65 -1.05
C PHE A 54 0.39 15.98 -2.54
N GLU A 55 1.41 16.49 -3.24
CA GLU A 55 1.38 16.63 -4.68
C GLU A 55 1.70 15.30 -5.37
N VAL A 56 1.02 15.03 -6.48
CA VAL A 56 1.29 13.87 -7.34
C VAL A 56 2.22 14.29 -8.45
N ALA A 57 3.16 13.42 -8.81
CA ALA A 57 4.10 13.70 -9.90
C ALA A 57 3.36 14.00 -11.21
N PHE A 58 3.78 15.07 -11.90
CA PHE A 58 3.09 15.61 -13.08
C PHE A 58 2.95 14.60 -14.23
N TRP A 59 3.88 13.64 -14.32
CA TRP A 59 3.90 12.62 -15.37
C TRP A 59 2.93 11.47 -15.08
N PHE A 60 2.64 11.18 -13.81
CA PHE A 60 1.91 9.98 -13.42
C PHE A 60 0.46 9.92 -13.93
N PRO A 61 -0.31 11.02 -13.98
CA PRO A 61 -1.61 11.04 -14.65
C PRO A 61 -1.55 10.66 -16.14
N ASN A 62 -0.47 11.00 -16.84
CA ASN A 62 -0.32 10.65 -18.26
C ASN A 62 -0.13 9.14 -18.43
N ASP A 63 0.76 8.54 -17.63
CA ASP A 63 0.95 7.08 -17.61
C ASP A 63 -0.35 6.34 -17.29
N VAL A 64 -1.13 6.84 -16.33
CA VAL A 64 -2.42 6.25 -15.98
C VAL A 64 -3.43 6.38 -17.11
N ALA A 65 -3.40 7.47 -17.88
CA ALA A 65 -4.27 7.63 -19.04
C ALA A 65 -3.99 6.60 -20.13
N GLU A 66 -2.73 6.18 -20.29
CA GLU A 66 -2.33 5.16 -21.27
C GLU A 66 -2.91 3.77 -20.96
N TYR A 67 -3.31 3.50 -19.72
CA TYR A 67 -3.97 2.24 -19.36
C TYR A 67 -5.34 2.06 -20.04
N GLY A 68 -5.92 3.14 -20.57
CA GLY A 68 -7.18 3.11 -21.30
C GLY A 68 -8.43 2.95 -20.42
N GLY A 69 -9.59 2.78 -21.05
CA GLY A 69 -10.86 2.55 -20.37
C GLY A 69 -11.21 3.62 -19.32
N ILE A 70 -11.55 3.18 -18.10
CA ILE A 70 -11.89 4.09 -16.99
C ILE A 70 -10.70 4.94 -16.53
N PHE A 71 -9.46 4.48 -16.72
CA PHE A 71 -8.26 5.20 -16.32
C PHE A 71 -8.01 6.41 -17.22
N ALA A 72 -8.27 6.28 -18.53
CA ALA A 72 -8.22 7.39 -19.46
C ALA A 72 -9.34 8.43 -19.25
N MET A 73 -10.50 8.03 -18.70
CA MET A 73 -11.60 8.95 -18.40
C MET A 73 -11.33 9.80 -17.16
N PHE A 74 -10.66 9.24 -16.15
CA PHE A 74 -10.38 9.92 -14.87
C PHE A 74 -8.91 9.78 -14.41
N PRO A 75 -7.92 10.16 -15.24
CA PRO A 75 -6.52 9.85 -15.00
C PRO A 75 -5.97 10.51 -13.75
N ALA A 76 -6.32 11.78 -13.51
CA ALA A 76 -5.89 12.50 -12.31
C ALA A 76 -6.38 11.85 -11.01
N PHE A 77 -7.62 11.33 -10.99
CA PHE A 77 -8.17 10.65 -9.83
C PHE A 77 -7.45 9.33 -9.55
N PHE A 78 -7.27 8.49 -10.58
CA PHE A 78 -6.60 7.19 -10.42
C PHE A 78 -5.11 7.33 -10.12
N ALA A 79 -4.43 8.32 -10.72
CA ALA A 79 -3.05 8.65 -10.39
C ALA A 79 -2.91 9.12 -8.94
N TRP A 80 -3.81 9.99 -8.47
CA TRP A 80 -3.79 10.41 -7.08
C TRP A 80 -4.06 9.24 -6.14
N MET A 81 -5.06 8.40 -6.42
CA MET A 81 -5.38 7.22 -5.62
C MET A 81 -4.23 6.21 -5.60
N GLY A 82 -3.56 5.97 -6.73
CA GLY A 82 -2.41 5.09 -6.82
C GLY A 82 -1.22 5.63 -6.02
N ALA A 83 -0.86 6.90 -6.22
CA ALA A 83 0.24 7.55 -5.52
C ALA A 83 -0.02 7.62 -4.00
N PHE A 84 -1.25 7.96 -3.59
CA PHE A 84 -1.68 7.98 -2.18
C PHE A 84 -1.64 6.58 -1.56
N SER A 85 -2.12 5.56 -2.27
CA SER A 85 -2.10 4.17 -1.81
C SER A 85 -0.68 3.67 -1.55
N GLU A 86 0.25 3.97 -2.46
CA GLU A 86 1.65 3.58 -2.29
C GLU A 86 2.32 4.36 -1.15
N ALA A 87 2.15 5.67 -1.15
CA ALA A 87 2.77 6.56 -0.16
C ALA A 87 2.16 6.41 1.23
N VAL A 88 0.92 6.84 1.39
CA VAL A 88 0.22 6.88 2.69
C VAL A 88 -0.20 5.47 3.08
N GLY A 89 -0.69 4.66 2.14
CA GLY A 89 -1.03 3.27 2.45
C GLY A 89 0.20 2.47 2.91
N GLY A 90 1.38 2.70 2.34
CA GLY A 90 2.63 2.11 2.83
C GLY A 90 2.91 2.42 4.30
N ILE A 91 2.70 3.67 4.74
CA ILE A 91 2.85 4.08 6.16
C ILE A 91 1.85 3.33 7.05
N PHE A 92 0.57 3.28 6.66
CA PHE A 92 -0.47 2.63 7.46
C PHE A 92 -0.26 1.11 7.52
N LEU A 93 0.16 0.50 6.41
CA LEU A 93 0.54 -0.91 6.36
C LEU A 93 1.77 -1.16 7.25
N LEU A 94 2.81 -0.32 7.21
CA LEU A 94 4.03 -0.43 8.03
C LEU A 94 3.73 -0.33 9.53
N LEU A 95 2.91 0.64 9.94
CA LEU A 95 2.55 0.84 11.34
C LEU A 95 1.52 -0.19 11.84
N GLY A 96 0.75 -0.78 10.91
CA GLY A 96 -0.31 -1.71 11.23
C GLY A 96 -1.49 -0.96 11.83
N LEU A 97 -1.78 0.19 11.24
CA LEU A 97 -2.89 1.07 11.59
C LEU A 97 -3.89 1.04 10.43
N PHE A 98 -5.17 0.82 10.73
CA PHE A 98 -6.21 0.55 9.73
C PHE A 98 -5.73 -0.46 8.68
N THR A 99 -5.10 -1.54 9.13
CA THR A 99 -4.36 -2.48 8.28
C THR A 99 -5.25 -3.05 7.19
N ARG A 100 -6.47 -3.47 7.52
CA ARG A 100 -7.40 -4.09 6.56
C ARG A 100 -7.78 -3.18 5.38
N PRO A 101 -8.33 -1.96 5.59
CA PRO A 101 -8.72 -1.10 4.48
C PRO A 101 -7.53 -0.64 3.65
N PHE A 102 -6.39 -0.31 4.27
CA PHE A 102 -5.20 0.09 3.50
C PHE A 102 -4.58 -1.09 2.75
N SER A 103 -4.61 -2.30 3.30
CA SER A 103 -4.18 -3.50 2.58
C SER A 103 -5.07 -3.78 1.36
N LEU A 104 -6.38 -3.57 1.47
CA LEU A 104 -7.29 -3.69 0.31
C LEU A 104 -7.00 -2.61 -0.75
N LEU A 105 -6.76 -1.37 -0.31
CA LEU A 105 -6.41 -0.28 -1.22
C LEU A 105 -5.12 -0.59 -1.98
N ILE A 106 -4.07 -1.01 -1.27
CA ILE A 106 -2.78 -1.41 -1.84
C ILE A 106 -2.96 -2.60 -2.79
N PHE A 107 -3.77 -3.59 -2.43
CA PHE A 107 -4.05 -4.74 -3.29
C PHE A 107 -4.58 -4.29 -4.65
N PHE A 108 -5.57 -3.39 -4.69
CA PHE A 108 -6.10 -2.88 -5.95
C PHE A 108 -5.09 -2.05 -6.74
N THR A 109 -4.30 -1.22 -6.07
CA THR A 109 -3.23 -0.44 -6.73
C THR A 109 -2.18 -1.35 -7.36
N MET A 110 -1.71 -2.35 -6.63
CA MET A 110 -0.73 -3.31 -7.14
C MET A 110 -1.33 -4.21 -8.22
N PHE A 111 -2.62 -4.59 -8.11
CA PHE A 111 -3.33 -5.31 -9.17
C PHE A 111 -3.32 -4.50 -10.48
N VAL A 112 -3.65 -3.22 -10.42
CA VAL A 112 -3.59 -2.34 -11.61
C VAL A 112 -2.16 -2.24 -12.12
N ALA A 113 -1.17 -2.06 -11.25
CA ALA A 113 0.24 -2.00 -11.66
C ALA A 113 0.70 -3.29 -12.36
N VAL A 114 0.31 -4.46 -11.87
CA VAL A 114 0.63 -5.77 -12.47
C VAL A 114 0.01 -5.90 -13.86
N PHE A 115 -1.29 -5.62 -14.02
CA PHE A 115 -2.00 -5.93 -15.26
C PHE A 115 -2.00 -4.82 -16.31
N PHE A 116 -1.83 -3.55 -15.91
CA PHE A 116 -1.88 -2.41 -16.82
C PHE A 116 -0.53 -1.72 -17.02
N GLN A 117 0.30 -1.63 -15.98
CA GLN A 117 1.60 -0.96 -16.08
C GLN A 117 2.72 -1.92 -16.51
N GLN A 118 2.77 -3.12 -15.94
CA GLN A 118 3.93 -4.01 -16.01
C GLN A 118 3.71 -5.27 -16.86
N PHE A 119 2.49 -5.51 -17.35
CA PHE A 119 2.12 -6.75 -18.07
C PHE A 119 3.04 -7.07 -19.26
N ASN A 120 3.46 -6.04 -19.99
CA ASN A 120 4.34 -6.18 -21.16
C ASN A 120 5.84 -6.07 -20.82
N GLN A 121 6.20 -5.81 -19.57
CA GLN A 121 7.60 -5.65 -19.14
C GLN A 121 8.25 -6.98 -18.70
N GLY A 122 7.50 -8.08 -18.74
CA GLY A 122 7.95 -9.42 -18.37
C GLY A 122 7.87 -9.71 -16.87
N THR A 123 7.77 -11.00 -16.52
CA THR A 123 7.46 -11.45 -15.16
C THR A 123 8.43 -10.93 -14.11
N TRP A 124 9.72 -10.81 -14.43
CA TRP A 124 10.74 -10.33 -13.48
C TRP A 124 10.49 -8.88 -13.03
N ASN A 125 10.05 -8.00 -13.94
CA ASN A 125 9.72 -6.61 -13.62
C ASN A 125 8.39 -6.48 -12.86
N MET A 126 7.50 -7.47 -13.02
CA MET A 126 6.22 -7.53 -12.29
C MET A 126 6.38 -8.03 -10.85
N LEU A 127 7.45 -8.75 -10.52
CA LEU A 127 7.63 -9.41 -9.21
C LEU A 127 7.46 -8.49 -8.00
N PRO A 128 8.00 -7.26 -7.96
CA PRO A 128 7.80 -6.37 -6.81
C PRO A 128 6.32 -6.05 -6.58
N ALA A 129 5.61 -5.64 -7.64
CA ALA A 129 4.18 -5.33 -7.57
C ALA A 129 3.35 -6.58 -7.21
N MET A 130 3.65 -7.73 -7.82
CA MET A 130 2.99 -9.00 -7.49
C MET A 130 3.24 -9.42 -6.04
N GLY A 131 4.46 -9.28 -5.55
CA GLY A 131 4.82 -9.61 -4.16
C GLY A 131 4.01 -8.79 -3.17
N ILE A 132 3.98 -7.46 -3.36
CA ILE A 132 3.21 -6.56 -2.49
C ILE A 132 1.70 -6.80 -2.65
N MET A 133 1.21 -7.12 -3.85
CA MET A 133 -0.19 -7.51 -4.09
C MET A 133 -0.57 -8.72 -3.24
N TRP A 134 0.21 -9.80 -3.25
CA TRP A 134 -0.12 -11.00 -2.47
C TRP A 134 0.00 -10.76 -0.96
N VAL A 135 1.05 -10.07 -0.52
CA VAL A 135 1.23 -9.68 0.88
C VAL A 135 0.01 -8.88 1.37
N SER A 136 -0.39 -7.84 0.64
CA SER A 136 -1.54 -7.01 0.99
C SER A 136 -2.87 -7.80 0.99
N LEU A 137 -3.04 -8.77 0.08
CA LEU A 137 -4.21 -9.65 0.12
C LEU A 137 -4.31 -10.41 1.44
N PHE A 138 -3.22 -10.97 1.97
CA PHE A 138 -3.24 -11.65 3.27
C PHE A 138 -3.58 -10.70 4.43
N TYR A 139 -3.00 -9.50 4.46
CA TYR A 139 -3.27 -8.52 5.53
C TYR A 139 -4.66 -7.89 5.46
N SER A 140 -5.34 -7.94 4.31
CA SER A 140 -6.74 -7.57 4.20
C SER A 140 -7.65 -8.42 5.10
N ILE A 141 -7.27 -9.69 5.33
CA ILE A 141 -8.00 -10.63 6.19
C ILE A 141 -7.39 -10.64 7.59
N LEU A 142 -6.09 -10.87 7.70
CA LEU A 142 -5.40 -11.05 8.98
C LEU A 142 -5.45 -9.78 9.85
N GLY A 143 -5.32 -8.59 9.26
CA GLY A 143 -5.05 -7.37 10.00
C GLY A 143 -3.63 -7.33 10.57
N SER A 144 -3.35 -6.44 11.53
CA SER A 144 -1.98 -6.17 11.99
C SER A 144 -1.29 -7.28 12.80
N GLY A 145 -2.03 -8.30 13.27
CA GLY A 145 -1.59 -9.21 14.34
C GLY A 145 -1.28 -8.46 15.64
N ARG A 146 -0.57 -9.10 16.59
CA ARG A 146 -0.15 -8.49 17.87
C ARG A 146 0.80 -7.30 17.71
N PHE A 147 1.57 -7.25 16.62
CA PHE A 147 2.60 -6.24 16.39
C PHE A 147 2.11 -5.16 15.43
N GLY A 148 1.07 -4.43 15.81
CA GLY A 148 0.65 -3.22 15.09
C GLY A 148 -0.28 -2.36 15.93
N ILE A 149 -0.47 -1.12 15.49
CA ILE A 149 -1.23 -0.12 16.24
C ILE A 149 -2.71 -0.53 16.39
N ASP A 150 -3.29 -1.20 15.39
CA ASP A 150 -4.66 -1.73 15.43
C ASP A 150 -4.90 -2.59 16.68
N TYR A 151 -3.96 -3.49 17.01
CA TYR A 151 -4.02 -4.32 18.21
C TYR A 151 -3.95 -3.50 19.50
N LEU A 152 -3.07 -2.50 19.56
CA LEU A 152 -2.92 -1.64 20.75
C LEU A 152 -4.19 -0.83 21.01
N ILE A 153 -4.82 -0.32 19.94
CA ILE A 153 -6.10 0.40 20.02
C ILE A 153 -7.22 -0.55 20.44
N ALA A 154 -7.28 -1.77 19.88
CA ALA A 154 -8.28 -2.75 20.24
C ALA A 154 -8.19 -3.15 21.72
N LYS A 155 -6.97 -3.43 22.21
CA LYS A 155 -6.71 -3.83 23.60
C LYS A 155 -7.10 -2.76 24.63
N LYS A 156 -6.99 -1.48 24.30
CA LYS A 156 -7.39 -0.37 25.19
C LYS A 156 -8.91 -0.23 25.33
N ASN A 157 -9.66 -0.70 24.34
CA ASN A 157 -11.11 -0.55 24.25
C ASN A 157 -11.89 -1.80 24.71
N ASP A 158 -11.17 -2.74 25.34
CA ASP A 158 -11.67 -3.92 26.04
C ASP A 158 -11.46 -3.72 27.55
#